data_AF-A0AAW5KLH1-F1
#
_entry.id   AF-A0AAW5KLH1-F1
#
_cell.length_a   1.000
_cell.length_b   1.000
_cell.length_c   1.000
_cell.angle_alpha   90.00
_cell.angle_beta   90.00
_cell.angle_gamma   90.00
#
_symmetry.space_group_name_H-M   'P 1'
#
loop_
_entity.id
_entity.type
_entity.pdbx_description
1 polymer ?
#
loop_
_entity_poly.entity_id
_entity_poly.type
_entity_poly.pdbx_seq_one_letter_code
_entity_poly.pdbx_strand_id
1 'polypeptide(L)'
;MDYEDYYYESRSRYYDACSEVNSYENRANELRSQRQRKIIYINQLKSDLKRHQKLLKEHPETKQEITIKPFDNDSNLVDYNVRADEITNDFFYEVKASDTAPYTQNQKNGYKLLQRNGGMIRGKGKDGFLGGTILGPLKGYTTRNGITRSILDDMNLIGGN
;
A
#
# COMPACT_ATOMS: atom_id res chain seq x y z
N MET A 1 -54.52 -35.29 26.17
CA MET A 1 -53.12 -34.89 26.27
C MET A 1 -52.72 -35.15 27.71
N ASP A 2 -51.75 -36.05 27.92
CA ASP A 2 -51.37 -36.53 29.25
C ASP A 2 -50.53 -35.45 29.97
N TYR A 3 -50.52 -35.44 31.30
CA TYR A 3 -49.67 -34.57 32.12
C TYR A 3 -48.20 -34.67 31.71
N GLU A 4 -47.76 -35.88 31.35
CA GLU A 4 -46.41 -36.14 30.86
C GLU A 4 -46.11 -35.40 29.55
N ASP A 5 -47.05 -35.34 28.59
CA ASP A 5 -46.86 -34.63 27.32
C ASP A 5 -46.55 -33.13 27.56
N TYR A 6 -47.32 -32.50 28.46
CA TYR A 6 -47.12 -31.09 28.83
C TYR A 6 -45.79 -30.85 29.55
N TYR A 7 -45.35 -31.80 30.37
CA TYR A 7 -44.06 -31.73 31.07
C TYR A 7 -42.90 -31.81 30.07
N TYR A 8 -42.91 -32.77 29.14
CA TYR A 8 -41.87 -32.90 28.13
C TYR A 8 -41.81 -31.72 27.17
N GLU A 9 -42.96 -31.20 26.73
CA GLU A 9 -43.01 -30.02 25.86
C GLU A 9 -42.45 -28.78 26.57
N SER A 10 -42.84 -28.56 27.83
CA SER A 10 -42.31 -27.44 28.64
C SER A 10 -40.80 -27.56 28.86
N ARG A 11 -40.31 -28.77 29.11
CA ARG A 11 -38.88 -29.05 29.27
C ARG A 11 -38.08 -28.81 28.00
N SER A 12 -38.61 -29.21 26.83
CA SER A 12 -37.97 -28.95 25.54
C SER A 12 -37.83 -27.45 25.30
N ARG A 13 -38.92 -26.69 25.46
CA ARG A 13 -38.92 -25.23 25.28
C ARG A 13 -37.93 -24.52 26.20
N TYR A 14 -37.78 -25.00 27.43
CA TYR A 14 -36.79 -24.47 28.37
C TYR A 14 -35.36 -24.67 27.85
N TYR A 15 -35.00 -25.88 27.41
CA TYR A 15 -33.66 -26.13 26.88
C TYR A 15 -33.38 -25.39 25.57
N ASP A 16 -34.38 -25.29 24.69
CA ASP A 16 -34.28 -24.50 23.46
C ASP A 16 -33.99 -23.02 23.78
N ALA A 17 -34.73 -22.44 24.73
CA ALA A 17 -34.50 -21.07 25.19
C ALA A 17 -33.12 -20.89 25.82
N CYS A 18 -32.66 -21.83 26.67
CA CYS A 18 -31.31 -21.79 27.23
C CYS A 18 -30.21 -21.87 26.16
N SER A 19 -30.40 -22.72 25.15
CA SER A 19 -29.48 -22.85 24.01
C SER A 19 -29.41 -21.54 23.22
N GLU A 20 -30.56 -20.90 22.97
CA GLU A 20 -30.65 -19.64 22.24
C GLU A 20 -29.96 -18.50 22.99
N VAL A 21 -30.17 -18.39 24.31
CA VAL A 21 -29.49 -17.41 25.17
C VAL A 21 -27.98 -17.57 25.10
N ASN A 22 -27.48 -18.81 25.26
CA ASN A 22 -26.04 -19.10 25.15
C ASN A 22 -25.48 -18.71 23.77
N SER A 23 -26.22 -18.96 22.70
CA SER A 23 -25.84 -18.58 21.33
C SER A 23 -25.70 -17.06 21.18
N TYR A 24 -26.66 -16.29 21.69
CA TYR A 24 -26.59 -14.82 21.65
C TYR A 24 -25.45 -14.26 22.50
N GLU A 25 -25.20 -14.83 23.68
CA GLU A 25 -24.07 -14.43 24.52
C GLU A 25 -22.73 -14.66 23.81
N ASN A 26 -22.55 -15.82 23.18
CA ASN A 26 -21.37 -16.13 22.39
C ASN A 26 -21.18 -15.15 21.23
N ARG A 27 -22.25 -14.87 20.48
CA ARG A 27 -22.20 -13.90 19.38
C ARG A 27 -21.86 -12.48 19.87
N ALA A 28 -22.41 -12.06 21.00
CA ALA A 28 -22.11 -10.76 21.60
C ALA A 28 -20.62 -10.68 22.01
N ASN A 29 -20.07 -11.75 22.57
CA ASN A 29 -18.65 -11.83 22.92
C ASN A 29 -17.73 -11.79 21.69
N GLU A 30 -18.11 -12.46 20.60
CA GLU A 30 -17.36 -12.41 19.36
C GLU A 30 -17.34 -11.01 18.76
N LEU A 31 -18.49 -10.34 18.70
CA LEU A 31 -18.59 -8.95 18.21
C LEU A 31 -17.76 -7.99 19.04
N ARG A 32 -17.74 -8.16 20.38
CA ARG A 32 -16.87 -7.37 21.28
C ARG A 32 -15.39 -7.59 20.95
N SER A 33 -14.98 -8.84 20.73
CA SER A 33 -13.62 -9.19 20.34
C SER A 33 -13.22 -8.63 18.97
N GLN A 34 -14.12 -8.68 17.98
CA GLN A 34 -13.90 -8.07 16.66
C GLN A 34 -13.77 -6.55 16.77
N ARG A 35 -14.62 -5.89 17.56
CA ARG A 35 -14.54 -4.45 17.84
C ARG A 35 -13.20 -4.08 18.47
N GLN A 36 -12.73 -4.84 19.46
CA GLN A 36 -11.45 -4.59 20.12
C GLN A 36 -10.28 -4.69 19.15
N ARG A 37 -10.26 -5.72 18.29
CA ARG A 37 -9.24 -5.87 17.23
C ARG A 37 -9.23 -4.66 16.29
N LYS A 38 -10.40 -4.18 15.86
CA LYS A 38 -10.50 -2.97 15.01
C LYS A 38 -9.98 -1.72 15.73
N ILE A 39 -10.27 -1.55 17.02
CA ILE A 39 -9.76 -0.41 17.81
C ILE A 39 -8.23 -0.44 17.88
N ILE A 40 -7.64 -1.61 18.15
CA ILE A 40 -6.18 -1.78 18.18
C ILE A 40 -5.58 -1.40 16.82
N TYR A 41 -6.16 -1.89 15.73
CA TYR A 41 -5.71 -1.57 14.38
C TYR A 41 -5.79 -0.07 14.07
N ILE A 42 -6.90 0.59 14.44
CA ILE A 42 -7.06 2.05 14.28
C ILE A 42 -6.00 2.81 15.08
N ASN A 43 -5.72 2.38 16.31
CA ASN A 43 -4.69 3.03 17.15
C ASN A 43 -3.29 2.87 16.54
N GLN A 44 -2.98 1.70 15.98
CA GLN A 44 -1.73 1.49 15.25
C GLN A 44 -1.62 2.46 14.06
N LEU A 45 -2.66 2.55 13.23
CA LEU A 45 -2.70 3.46 12.08
C LEU A 45 -2.54 4.93 12.49
N LYS A 46 -3.20 5.36 13.57
CA LYS A 46 -3.03 6.71 14.12
C LYS A 46 -1.59 6.98 14.57
N SER A 47 -0.96 5.98 15.18
CA SER A 47 0.43 6.10 15.64
C SER A 47 1.42 6.20 14.49
N ASP A 48 1.21 5.40 13.43
CA ASP A 48 2.03 5.42 12.22
C ASP A 48 1.89 6.76 11.50
N LEU A 49 0.66 7.28 11.38
CA LEU A 49 0.39 8.57 10.76
C LEU A 49 1.09 9.71 11.52
N LYS A 50 1.03 9.70 12.86
CA LYS A 50 1.72 10.68 13.70
C LYS A 50 3.25 10.60 13.55
N ARG A 51 3.81 9.39 13.45
CA ARG A 51 5.24 9.19 13.19
C ARG A 51 5.66 9.74 11.82
N HIS A 52 4.89 9.47 10.77
CA HIS A 52 5.16 10.00 9.44
C HIS A 52 5.06 11.52 9.39
N GLN A 53 4.03 12.13 9.98
CA GLN A 53 3.90 13.58 10.06
C GLN A 53 5.07 14.22 10.81
N LYS A 54 5.52 13.60 11.91
CA LYS A 54 6.69 14.07 12.67
C LYS A 54 7.97 13.98 11.83
N LEU A 55 8.18 12.85 11.15
CA LEU A 55 9.34 12.62 10.28
C LEU A 55 9.39 13.65 9.14
N LEU A 56 8.26 13.91 8.46
CA LEU A 56 8.17 14.93 7.42
C LEU A 56 8.41 16.35 7.92
N LYS A 57 8.10 16.63 9.20
CA LYS A 57 8.32 17.95 9.82
C LYS A 57 9.77 18.16 10.25
N GLU A 58 10.40 17.12 10.79
CA GLU A 58 11.80 17.16 11.24
C GLU A 58 12.78 17.03 10.07
N HIS A 59 12.37 16.32 9.03
CA HIS A 59 13.16 16.03 7.84
C HIS A 59 12.32 16.31 6.59
N PRO A 60 12.06 17.59 6.23
CA PRO A 60 11.28 17.94 5.03
C PRO A 60 11.88 17.40 3.73
N GLU A 61 13.17 17.03 3.73
CA GLU A 61 13.87 16.33 2.66
C GLU A 61 13.46 14.85 2.52
N THR A 62 12.88 14.24 3.55
CA THR A 62 12.41 12.85 3.51
C THR A 62 11.10 12.75 2.72
N LYS A 63 11.20 12.88 1.40
CA LYS A 63 10.07 12.60 0.51
C LYS A 63 9.80 11.09 0.54
N GLN A 64 8.56 10.71 0.86
CA GLN A 64 8.14 9.31 0.83
C GLN A 64 8.24 8.77 -0.60
N GLU A 65 9.11 7.77 -0.80
CA GLU A 65 9.24 7.05 -2.07
C GLU A 65 7.92 6.36 -2.45
N ILE A 66 7.55 6.45 -3.72
CA ILE A 66 6.39 5.77 -4.29
C ILE A 66 6.88 4.53 -5.02
N THR A 67 6.29 3.38 -4.69
CA THR A 67 6.55 2.13 -5.41
C THR A 67 5.63 2.01 -6.61
N ILE A 68 6.19 1.71 -7.78
CA ILE A 68 5.45 1.60 -9.03
C ILE A 68 5.79 0.28 -9.69
N LYS A 69 4.78 -0.40 -10.22
CA LYS A 69 4.90 -1.62 -11.02
C LYS A 69 4.67 -1.23 -12.50
N PRO A 70 5.72 -1.18 -13.34
CA PRO A 70 5.59 -0.74 -14.73
C PRO A 70 4.73 -1.68 -15.59
N PHE A 71 4.18 -1.14 -16.68
CA PHE A 71 3.58 -1.95 -17.75
C PHE A 71 4.63 -2.36 -18.78
N ASP A 72 4.61 -3.63 -19.19
CA ASP A 72 5.33 -4.07 -20.38
C ASP A 72 4.66 -3.56 -21.67
N ASN A 73 5.18 -3.97 -22.83
CA ASN A 73 4.67 -3.51 -24.12
C ASN A 73 3.26 -4.03 -24.44
N ASP A 74 2.81 -5.08 -23.75
CA ASP A 74 1.51 -5.70 -23.93
C ASP A 74 0.51 -5.22 -22.85
N SER A 75 0.86 -4.15 -22.11
CA SER A 75 0.09 -3.59 -21.00
C SER A 75 -0.08 -4.53 -19.79
N ASN A 76 0.76 -5.56 -19.66
CA ASN A 76 0.79 -6.41 -18.47
C ASN A 76 1.77 -5.83 -17.43
N LEU A 77 1.51 -6.08 -16.15
CA LEU A 77 2.39 -5.65 -15.06
C LEU A 77 3.63 -6.54 -14.98
N VAL A 78 4.83 -5.98 -15.18
CA VAL A 78 6.10 -6.70 -15.04
C VAL A 78 6.29 -7.25 -13.63
N ASP A 79 6.99 -8.36 -13.41
CA ASP A 79 7.10 -9.02 -12.09
C ASP A 79 7.93 -8.28 -11.03
N TYR A 80 8.51 -7.12 -11.35
CA TYR A 80 9.31 -6.29 -10.45
C TYR A 80 8.74 -4.89 -10.24
N ASN A 81 9.26 -4.18 -9.24
CA ASN A 81 8.89 -2.79 -8.94
C ASN A 81 10.09 -1.85 -9.12
N VAL A 82 9.80 -0.58 -9.35
CA VAL A 82 10.72 0.55 -9.20
C VAL A 82 10.18 1.52 -8.15
N ARG A 83 11.06 2.37 -7.64
CA ARG A 83 10.68 3.45 -6.73
C ARG A 83 11.02 4.80 -7.34
N ALA A 84 10.24 5.80 -6.99
CA ALA A 84 10.49 7.20 -7.33
C ALA A 84 10.34 8.04 -6.07
N ASP A 85 11.27 8.96 -5.84
CA ASP A 85 11.24 9.89 -4.71
C ASP A 85 10.07 10.88 -4.81
N GLU A 86 9.67 11.20 -6.05
CA GLU A 86 8.56 12.11 -6.34
C GLU A 86 7.88 11.75 -7.65
N ILE A 87 6.57 12.00 -7.71
CA ILE A 87 5.75 11.77 -8.89
C ILE A 87 4.73 12.89 -9.07
N THR A 88 4.41 13.17 -10.32
CA THR A 88 3.27 13.98 -10.76
C THR A 88 2.53 13.24 -11.86
N ASN A 89 1.50 13.86 -12.45
CA ASN A 89 0.80 13.26 -13.59
C ASN A 89 1.66 13.18 -14.85
N ASP A 90 2.76 13.94 -14.92
CA ASP A 90 3.57 14.09 -16.13
C ASP A 90 4.99 13.54 -15.99
N PHE A 91 5.52 13.43 -14.77
CA PHE A 91 6.90 13.02 -14.54
C PHE A 91 7.14 12.33 -13.20
N PHE A 92 8.29 11.68 -13.09
CA PHE A 92 8.83 11.14 -11.84
C PHE A 92 10.29 11.55 -11.64
N TYR A 93 10.71 11.62 -10.37
CA TYR A 93 12.08 11.91 -9.97
C TYR A 93 12.71 10.74 -9.22
N GLU A 94 14.00 10.51 -9.49
CA GLU A 94 14.92 9.68 -8.71
C GLU A 94 16.04 10.58 -8.16
N VAL A 95 16.33 10.48 -6.88
CA VAL A 95 17.46 11.14 -6.22
C VAL A 95 18.52 10.10 -5.92
N LYS A 96 19.75 10.37 -6.37
CA LYS A 96 20.88 9.47 -6.15
C LYS A 96 21.80 10.05 -5.09
N ALA A 97 22.26 9.18 -4.19
CA ALA A 97 23.11 9.57 -3.06
C ALA A 97 24.51 10.07 -3.45
N SER A 98 24.97 9.82 -4.68
CA SER A 98 26.26 10.31 -5.19
C SER A 98 26.27 10.43 -6.71
N ASP A 99 27.29 11.12 -7.23
CA ASP A 99 27.52 11.26 -8.68
C ASP A 99 27.70 9.93 -9.40
N THR A 100 28.20 8.90 -8.71
CA THR A 100 28.53 7.60 -9.31
C THR A 100 27.61 6.47 -8.88
N ALA A 101 26.59 6.75 -8.04
CA ALA A 101 25.68 5.72 -7.54
C ALA A 101 24.99 4.99 -8.72
N PRO A 102 25.16 3.66 -8.86
CA PRO A 102 24.67 2.94 -10.03
C PRO A 102 23.14 2.78 -9.97
N TYR A 103 22.54 2.58 -11.15
CA TYR A 103 21.17 2.08 -11.23
C TYR A 103 21.13 0.58 -11.08
N THR A 104 20.15 0.08 -10.33
CA THR A 104 19.84 -1.36 -10.30
C THR A 104 19.26 -1.80 -11.64
N GLN A 105 19.27 -3.11 -11.91
CA GLN A 105 18.71 -3.64 -13.16
C GLN A 105 17.22 -3.33 -13.31
N ASN A 106 16.46 -3.42 -12.21
CA ASN A 106 15.04 -3.07 -12.19
C ASN A 106 14.82 -1.59 -12.50
N GLN A 107 15.68 -0.71 -12.01
CA GLN A 107 15.62 0.71 -12.34
C GLN A 107 15.91 0.96 -13.83
N LYS A 108 16.98 0.36 -14.37
CA LYS A 108 17.36 0.48 -15.79
C LYS A 108 16.22 0.07 -16.73
N ASN A 109 15.54 -1.04 -16.41
CA ASN A 109 14.46 -1.56 -17.24
C ASN A 109 13.13 -0.85 -16.95
N GLY A 110 12.79 -0.72 -15.67
CA GLY A 110 11.51 -0.19 -15.22
C GLY A 110 11.32 1.29 -15.56
N TYR A 111 12.34 2.13 -15.44
CA TYR A 111 12.21 3.55 -15.80
C TYR A 111 12.05 3.76 -17.31
N LYS A 112 12.59 2.86 -18.14
CA LYS A 112 12.32 2.87 -19.59
C LYS A 112 10.87 2.49 -19.89
N LEU A 113 10.33 1.50 -19.18
CA LEU A 113 8.93 1.09 -19.32
C LEU A 113 7.97 2.16 -18.81
N LEU A 114 8.23 2.79 -17.65
CA LEU A 114 7.41 3.89 -17.14
C LEU A 114 7.33 5.06 -18.13
N GLN A 115 8.44 5.38 -18.80
CA GLN A 115 8.48 6.44 -19.81
C GLN A 115 7.72 6.10 -21.09
N ARG A 116 7.55 4.81 -21.41
CA ARG A 116 6.89 4.36 -22.65
C ARG A 116 5.43 4.02 -22.45
N ASN A 117 5.12 3.33 -21.35
CA ASN A 117 3.86 2.62 -21.13
C ASN A 117 3.18 3.02 -19.83
N GLY A 118 3.88 3.74 -18.93
CA GLY A 118 3.38 4.03 -17.59
C GLY A 118 3.41 2.81 -16.67
N GLY A 119 2.53 2.79 -15.67
CA GLY A 119 2.53 1.74 -14.65
C GLY A 119 1.40 1.89 -13.64
N MET A 120 1.47 1.09 -12.56
CA MET A 120 0.51 1.13 -11.46
C MET A 120 1.22 1.38 -10.14
N ILE A 121 0.69 2.32 -9.35
CA ILE A 121 1.21 2.58 -7.99
C ILE A 121 0.89 1.39 -7.08
N ARG A 122 1.91 0.93 -6.36
CA ARG A 122 1.84 -0.13 -5.36
C ARG A 122 1.94 0.43 -3.94
N GLY A 123 1.38 -0.32 -2.98
CA GLY A 123 1.38 0.06 -1.57
C GLY A 123 0.30 1.12 -1.26
N LYS A 124 0.54 1.92 -0.21
CA LYS A 124 -0.41 2.95 0.23
C LYS A 124 -0.47 4.17 -0.72
N GLY A 125 0.57 4.40 -1.52
CA GLY A 125 0.69 5.60 -2.34
C GLY A 125 1.09 6.85 -1.53
N LYS A 126 0.91 8.03 -2.12
CA LYS A 126 1.11 9.38 -1.51
C LYS A 126 -0.07 10.29 -1.90
N ASP A 127 -0.31 11.37 -1.17
CA ASP A 127 -1.38 12.35 -1.44
C ASP A 127 -1.57 12.62 -2.96
N GLY A 128 -2.75 12.28 -3.51
CA GLY A 128 -3.08 12.40 -4.93
C GLY A 128 -2.74 11.18 -5.81
N PHE A 129 -1.97 10.23 -5.29
CA PHE A 129 -1.42 9.05 -5.98
C PHE A 129 -1.60 7.80 -5.12
N LEU A 130 -2.85 7.36 -4.97
CA LEU A 130 -3.21 6.21 -4.12
C LEU A 130 -2.77 4.87 -4.72
N GLY A 131 -2.62 3.85 -3.87
CA GLY A 131 -2.41 2.48 -4.32
C GLY A 131 -3.45 2.03 -5.34
N GLY A 132 -3.00 1.41 -6.44
CA GLY A 132 -3.86 0.99 -7.56
C GLY A 132 -4.08 2.06 -8.63
N THR A 133 -3.61 3.29 -8.44
CA THR A 133 -3.67 4.34 -9.47
C THR A 133 -2.89 3.91 -10.71
N ILE A 134 -3.55 4.00 -11.88
CA ILE A 134 -2.94 3.77 -13.18
C ILE A 134 -2.31 5.08 -13.67
N LEU A 135 -1.05 4.98 -14.06
CA LEU A 135 -0.25 6.07 -14.60
C LEU A 135 -0.06 5.84 -16.09
N GLY A 136 -0.27 6.88 -16.89
CA GLY A 136 0.18 6.89 -18.28
C GLY A 136 1.71 7.00 -18.37
N PRO A 137 2.26 7.13 -19.59
CA PRO A 137 3.69 7.37 -19.78
C PRO A 137 4.16 8.64 -19.06
N LEU A 138 5.27 8.54 -18.31
CA LEU A 138 5.80 9.64 -17.49
C LEU A 138 7.23 10.00 -17.89
N LYS A 139 7.57 11.29 -17.97
CA LYS A 139 8.97 11.71 -18.14
C LYS A 139 9.78 11.38 -16.89
N GLY A 140 10.99 10.87 -17.07
CA GLY A 140 11.86 10.52 -15.95
C GLY A 140 13.02 11.49 -15.79
N TYR A 141 13.30 11.89 -14.55
CA TYR A 141 14.43 12.75 -14.23
C TYR A 141 15.23 12.18 -13.06
N THR A 142 16.53 12.41 -13.09
CA THR A 142 17.44 12.05 -11.98
C THR A 142 18.16 13.28 -11.48
N THR A 143 18.27 13.38 -10.15
CA THR A 143 19.09 14.39 -9.48
C THR A 143 20.28 13.73 -8.78
N ARG A 144 21.48 14.19 -9.10
CA ARG A 144 22.76 13.86 -8.44
C ARG A 144 23.41 15.15 -8.01
N ASN A 145 23.77 15.28 -6.73
CA ASN A 145 24.44 16.47 -6.19
C ASN A 145 23.75 17.81 -6.59
N GLY A 146 22.43 17.82 -6.59
CA GLY A 146 21.62 19.00 -6.94
C GLY A 146 21.48 19.28 -8.44
N ILE A 147 22.11 18.49 -9.31
CA ILE A 147 21.97 18.61 -10.77
C ILE A 147 20.93 17.62 -11.26
N THR A 148 19.85 18.15 -11.83
CA THR A 148 18.76 17.37 -12.41
C THR A 148 18.93 17.24 -13.93
N ARG A 149 18.74 16.04 -14.46
CA ARG A 149 18.78 15.74 -15.91
C ARG A 149 17.78 14.65 -16.27
N SER A 150 17.54 14.43 -17.58
CA SER A 150 16.75 13.29 -18.07
C SER A 150 17.33 11.98 -17.54
N ILE A 151 16.47 11.09 -17.05
CA ILE A 151 16.92 9.82 -16.47
C ILE A 151 17.62 8.94 -17.51
N LEU A 152 17.21 9.00 -18.77
CA LEU A 152 17.83 8.22 -19.84
C LEU A 152 19.24 8.74 -20.16
N ASP A 153 19.42 10.07 -20.14
CA ASP A 153 20.73 10.68 -20.33
C ASP A 153 21.66 10.37 -19.15
N ASP A 154 21.16 10.45 -17.92
CA ASP A 154 21.91 10.05 -16.72
C ASP A 154 22.32 8.58 -16.75
N MET A 155 21.41 7.69 -17.17
CA MET A 155 21.72 6.27 -17.33
C MET A 155 22.83 6.01 -18.34
N ASN A 156 22.85 6.75 -19.44
CA ASN A 156 23.91 6.62 -20.45
C ASN A 156 25.26 7.11 -19.92
N LEU A 157 25.27 8.19 -19.13
CA LEU A 157 26.48 8.73 -18.50
C LEU A 157 27.09 7.78 -17.46
N ILE A 158 26.26 7.12 -16.65
CA ILE A 158 26.70 6.21 -15.58
C ILE A 158 26.87 4.77 -16.07
N GLY A 159 26.18 4.39 -17.15
CA GLY A 159 26.19 3.04 -17.72
C GLY A 159 27.22 2.81 -18.82
N GLY A 160 27.94 3.85 -19.25
CA GLY A 160 29.05 3.74 -20.18
C GLY A 160 30.32 3.24 -19.49
N ASN A 161 30.51 1.93 -19.49
CA ASN A 161 31.82 1.26 -19.44
C ASN A 161 31.80 0.11 -20.43
#